data_AF-A0AAD9AWK7-F1
#
_entry.id   AF-A0AAD9AWK7-F1
#
_cell.length_a   1.000
_cell.length_b   1.000
_cell.length_c   1.000
_cell.angle_alpha   90.00
_cell.angle_beta   90.00
_cell.angle_gamma   90.00
#
_symmetry.space_group_name_H-M   'P 1'
#
loop_
_entity.id
_entity.type
_entity.pdbx_description
1 polymer ?
#
loop_
_entity_poly.entity_id
_entity_poly.type
_entity_poly.pdbx_seq_one_letter_code
_entity_poly.pdbx_strand_id
1 'polypeptide(L)'
;MKQYTEDEVIQALNDITNGVSSRTASRRWGVPRSTLISRIKGHQPRQEAFQDLQRLWVDGFMRRNPSIKVQRSRSIDSRRVNGASTEVIRDWFKYLAMPRITAIKPANRYNMDETGILEGKGDNGLVLGRAATKSVRKSSLDHEPGYLSSSVSLLS
;
A
#
# COMPACT_ATOMS: atom_id res chain seq x y z
N MET A 1 27.38 24.09 18.00
CA MET A 1 26.97 23.21 19.13
C MET A 1 27.29 21.78 18.72
N LYS A 2 28.02 21.02 19.55
CA LYS A 2 28.29 19.61 19.27
C LYS A 2 26.97 18.85 19.43
N GLN A 3 26.52 18.19 18.37
CA GLN A 3 25.33 17.32 18.43
C GLN A 3 25.77 15.98 19.03
N TYR A 4 25.01 15.49 20.00
CA TYR A 4 25.22 14.17 20.61
C TYR A 4 24.24 13.16 20.00
N THR A 5 24.62 11.89 19.95
CA THR A 5 23.77 10.81 19.40
C THR A 5 22.97 10.11 20.52
N GLU A 6 21.93 9.36 20.16
CA GLU A 6 21.16 8.58 21.15
C GLU A 6 22.04 7.49 21.78
N ASP A 7 23.00 6.93 21.04
CA ASP A 7 23.97 5.97 21.59
C ASP A 7 24.82 6.59 22.71
N GLU A 8 25.30 7.82 22.53
CA GLU A 8 26.03 8.55 23.57
C GLU A 8 25.16 8.83 24.81
N VAL A 9 23.86 9.07 24.61
CA VAL A 9 22.88 9.21 25.70
C VAL A 9 22.72 7.89 26.44
N ILE A 10 22.56 6.78 25.73
CA ILE A 10 22.40 5.44 26.30
C ILE A 10 23.64 5.04 27.11
N GLN A 11 24.84 5.24 26.55
CA GLN A 11 26.08 4.92 27.26
C GLN A 11 26.29 5.80 28.50
N ALA A 12 25.95 7.08 28.42
CA ALA A 12 25.99 7.97 29.58
C ALA A 12 25.01 7.55 30.69
N LEU A 13 23.83 7.06 30.34
CA LEU A 13 22.86 6.52 31.30
C LEU A 13 23.36 5.23 31.93
N ASN A 14 23.97 4.33 31.15
CA ASN A 14 24.57 3.11 31.66
C ASN A 14 25.69 3.41 32.68
N ASP A 15 26.54 4.39 32.39
CA ASP A 15 27.56 4.87 33.33
C ASP A 15 26.92 5.35 34.64
N ILE A 16 25.80 6.09 34.56
CA ILE A 16 25.08 6.58 35.74
C ILE A 16 24.48 5.43 36.54
N THR A 17 23.89 4.43 35.89
CA THR A 17 23.37 3.22 36.57
C THR A 17 24.49 2.41 37.22
N ASN A 18 25.69 2.45 36.65
CA ASN A 18 26.90 1.82 37.19
C ASN A 18 27.60 2.66 38.29
N GLY A 19 26.97 3.74 38.76
CA GLY A 19 27.44 4.54 39.90
C GLY A 19 28.26 5.77 39.54
N VAL A 20 28.45 6.09 38.26
CA VAL A 20 29.13 7.32 37.82
C VAL A 20 28.21 8.52 38.04
N SER A 21 28.76 9.63 38.55
CA SER A 21 27.96 10.84 38.73
C SER A 21 27.46 11.41 37.39
N SER A 22 26.25 11.97 37.36
CA SER A 22 25.68 12.63 36.17
C SER A 22 26.58 13.73 35.58
N ARG A 23 27.39 14.40 36.41
CA ARG A 23 28.36 15.41 35.96
C ARG A 23 29.54 14.78 35.24
N THR A 24 30.04 13.66 35.76
CA THR A 24 31.15 12.90 35.16
C THR A 24 30.70 12.28 33.84
N ALA A 25 29.53 11.64 33.81
CA ALA A 25 28.97 11.06 32.59
C ALA A 25 28.73 12.13 31.51
N SER A 26 28.19 13.29 31.88
CA SER A 26 27.98 14.41 30.95
C SER A 26 29.28 14.89 30.28
N ARG A 27 30.37 15.02 31.06
CA ARG A 27 31.68 15.39 30.51
C ARG A 27 32.28 14.30 29.64
N ARG A 28 32.13 13.03 30.05
CA ARG A 28 32.72 11.88 29.36
C ARG A 28 32.10 11.65 27.99
N TRP A 29 30.77 11.70 27.91
CA TRP A 29 30.01 11.39 26.71
C TRP A 29 29.62 12.65 25.91
N GLY A 30 29.97 13.85 26.37
CA GLY A 30 29.62 15.10 25.69
C GLY A 30 28.12 15.42 25.68
N VAL A 31 27.31 14.67 26.44
CA VAL A 31 25.86 14.83 26.54
C VAL A 31 25.53 15.87 27.62
N PRO A 32 24.69 16.88 27.35
CA PRO A 32 24.26 17.84 28.35
C PRO A 32 23.59 17.16 29.56
N ARG A 33 23.96 17.60 30.77
CA ARG A 33 23.38 17.08 32.02
C ARG A 33 21.85 17.21 32.05
N SER A 34 21.30 18.26 31.44
CA SER A 34 19.85 18.45 31.30
C SER A 34 19.17 17.29 30.56
N THR A 35 19.78 16.81 29.49
CA THR A 35 19.30 15.66 28.71
C THR A 35 19.30 14.38 29.55
N LEU A 36 20.41 14.10 30.26
CA LEU A 36 20.52 12.93 31.13
C LEU A 36 19.47 12.96 32.25
N ILE A 37 19.28 14.12 32.90
CA ILE A 37 18.25 14.29 33.95
C ILE A 37 16.85 14.08 33.39
N SER A 38 16.55 14.63 32.20
CA SER A 38 15.26 14.44 31.54
C SER A 38 14.98 12.96 31.30
N ARG A 39 15.97 12.21 30.82
CA ARG A 39 15.87 10.77 30.55
C ARG A 39 15.71 9.95 31.84
N ILE A 40 16.43 10.30 32.92
CA ILE A 40 16.27 9.69 34.26
C ILE A 40 14.87 9.90 34.82
N LYS A 41 14.25 11.06 34.53
CA LYS A 41 12.85 11.35 34.90
C LYS A 41 11.83 10.56 34.08
N GLY A 42 12.26 9.76 33.11
CA GLY A 42 11.40 8.92 32.28
C GLY A 42 10.87 9.59 31.02
N HIS A 43 11.40 10.75 30.62
CA HIS A 43 11.00 11.33 29.34
C HIS A 43 11.55 10.49 28.19
N GLN A 44 10.67 10.15 27.25
CA GLN A 44 11.03 9.43 26.04
C GLN A 44 11.67 10.35 25.00
N PRO A 45 12.55 9.82 24.14
CA PRO A 45 13.11 10.60 23.05
C PRO A 45 11.99 10.86 22.04
N ARG A 46 12.13 11.96 21.31
CA ARG A 46 11.11 12.39 20.36
C ARG A 46 10.80 11.30 19.33
N GLN A 47 11.79 10.51 18.91
CA GLN A 47 11.58 9.46 17.90
C GLN A 47 10.64 8.34 18.38
N GLU A 48 10.84 7.82 19.59
CA GLU A 48 9.94 6.79 20.17
C GLU A 48 8.53 7.36 20.37
N ALA A 49 8.42 8.56 20.94
CA ALA A 49 7.13 9.24 21.11
C ALA A 49 6.40 9.49 19.77
N PHE A 50 7.16 9.79 18.70
CA PHE A 50 6.61 9.95 17.35
C PHE A 50 6.17 8.62 16.73
N GLN A 51 6.82 7.51 17.04
CA GLN A 51 6.42 6.19 16.55
C GLN A 51 5.03 5.79 17.09
N ASP A 52 4.76 6.08 18.36
CA ASP A 52 3.43 5.89 18.94
C ASP A 52 2.37 6.80 18.31
N LEU A 53 2.71 8.08 18.05
CA LEU A 53 1.84 9.02 17.36
C LEU A 53 1.49 8.56 15.94
N GLN A 54 2.45 7.99 15.20
CA GLN A 54 2.21 7.45 13.86
C GLN A 54 1.19 6.29 13.90
N ARG A 55 1.29 5.41 14.89
CA ARG A 55 0.33 4.30 15.07
C ARG A 55 -1.08 4.82 15.37
N LEU A 56 -1.19 5.75 16.32
CA LEU A 56 -2.48 6.30 16.75
C LEU A 56 -3.12 7.22 15.71
N TRP A 57 -2.32 7.76 14.79
CA TRP A 57 -2.81 8.65 13.74
C TRP A 57 -3.75 7.94 12.78
N VAL A 58 -3.44 6.72 12.34
CA VAL A 58 -4.28 5.95 11.42
C VAL A 58 -5.64 5.67 12.04
N ASP A 59 -5.66 5.17 13.28
CA ASP A 59 -6.89 4.91 14.03
C ASP A 59 -7.69 6.21 14.26
N GLY A 60 -7.00 7.30 14.59
CA GLY A 60 -7.60 8.62 14.73
C GLY A 60 -8.21 9.15 13.44
N PHE A 61 -7.51 8.97 12.31
CA PHE A 61 -7.97 9.37 10.99
C PHE A 61 -9.23 8.62 10.59
N MET A 62 -9.25 7.30 10.77
CA MET A 62 -10.43 6.47 10.48
C MET A 62 -11.62 6.85 11.37
N ARG A 63 -11.40 7.09 12.67
CA ARG A 63 -12.46 7.53 13.60
C ARG A 63 -13.08 8.88 13.22
N ARG A 64 -12.26 9.82 12.74
CA ARG A 64 -12.72 11.15 12.31
C ARG A 64 -13.41 11.15 10.95
N ASN A 65 -13.21 10.11 10.13
CA ASN A 65 -13.75 10.04 8.78
C ASN A 65 -14.59 8.77 8.55
N PRO A 66 -15.78 8.63 9.19
CA PRO A 66 -16.64 7.44 9.01
C PRO A 66 -17.12 7.23 7.58
N SER A 67 -17.10 8.28 6.75
CA SER A 67 -17.45 8.23 5.33
C SER A 67 -16.38 7.55 4.47
N ILE A 68 -15.22 7.20 5.03
CA ILE A 68 -14.10 6.52 4.37
C ILE A 68 -13.88 5.17 5.06
N LYS A 69 -13.85 4.09 4.29
CA LYS A 69 -13.53 2.74 4.79
C LYS A 69 -12.47 2.09 3.91
N VAL A 70 -11.71 1.18 4.51
CA VAL A 70 -10.82 0.29 3.77
C VAL A 70 -11.69 -0.69 2.98
N GLN A 71 -11.47 -0.79 1.67
CA GLN A 71 -12.19 -1.67 0.76
C GLN A 71 -11.21 -2.49 -0.06
N ARG A 72 -11.61 -3.71 -0.43
CA ARG A 72 -10.87 -4.48 -1.42
C ARG A 72 -11.13 -3.89 -2.80
N SER A 73 -10.06 -3.52 -3.50
CA SER A 73 -10.14 -3.19 -4.91
C SER A 73 -10.27 -4.48 -5.72
N ARG A 74 -11.09 -4.47 -6.76
CA ARG A 74 -11.08 -5.51 -7.80
C ARG A 74 -10.47 -4.92 -9.06
N SER A 75 -9.39 -5.54 -9.56
CA SER A 75 -8.85 -5.19 -10.86
C SER A 75 -9.81 -5.65 -11.95
N ILE A 76 -10.07 -4.78 -12.92
CA ILE A 76 -10.76 -5.13 -14.17
C ILE A 76 -9.87 -4.69 -15.32
N ASP A 77 -9.68 -5.57 -16.31
CA ASP A 77 -8.90 -5.28 -17.51
C ASP A 77 -9.60 -4.13 -18.28
N SER A 78 -8.84 -3.08 -18.62
CA SER A 78 -9.28 -1.92 -19.39
C SER A 78 -9.97 -2.34 -20.70
N ARG A 79 -9.45 -3.37 -21.37
CA ARG A 79 -10.02 -3.90 -22.61
C ARG A 79 -11.42 -4.49 -22.39
N ARG A 80 -11.70 -5.06 -21.21
CA ARG A 80 -13.05 -5.54 -20.86
C ARG A 80 -14.02 -4.38 -20.66
N VAL A 81 -13.57 -3.27 -20.07
CA VAL A 81 -14.42 -2.10 -19.84
C VAL A 81 -14.69 -1.36 -21.15
N ASN A 82 -13.66 -1.17 -21.97
CA ASN A 82 -13.75 -0.41 -23.21
C ASN A 82 -14.37 -1.21 -24.38
N GLY A 83 -14.18 -2.53 -24.40
CA GLY A 83 -14.73 -3.41 -25.44
C GLY A 83 -16.22 -3.74 -25.29
N ALA A 84 -16.81 -3.47 -24.12
CA ALA A 84 -18.21 -3.75 -23.83
C ALA A 84 -19.14 -2.59 -24.25
N SER A 85 -19.06 -2.15 -25.51
CA SER A 85 -19.97 -1.14 -26.05
C SER A 85 -21.37 -1.72 -26.31
N THR A 86 -22.40 -0.88 -26.28
CA THR A 86 -23.79 -1.28 -26.51
C THR A 86 -23.99 -1.92 -27.88
N GLU A 87 -23.24 -1.48 -28.88
CA GLU A 87 -23.28 -1.95 -30.25
C GLU A 87 -22.67 -3.35 -30.33
N VAL A 88 -21.48 -3.52 -29.75
CA VAL A 88 -20.77 -4.82 -29.69
C VAL A 88 -21.63 -5.87 -28.98
N ILE A 89 -22.22 -5.50 -27.84
CA ILE A 89 -23.11 -6.41 -27.10
C ILE A 89 -24.34 -6.77 -27.93
N ARG A 90 -25.00 -5.77 -28.54
CA ARG A 90 -26.20 -5.99 -29.36
C ARG A 90 -25.94 -6.89 -30.56
N ASP A 91 -24.83 -6.67 -31.26
CA ASP A 91 -24.45 -7.47 -32.42
C ASP A 91 -24.05 -8.89 -32.03
N TRP A 92 -23.38 -9.06 -30.89
CA TRP A 92 -23.08 -10.40 -30.35
C TRP A 92 -24.35 -11.20 -30.06
N PHE A 93 -25.39 -10.58 -29.48
CA PHE A 93 -26.66 -11.28 -29.19
C PHE A 93 -27.37 -11.80 -30.46
N LYS A 94 -27.14 -11.18 -31.64
CA LYS A 94 -27.69 -11.68 -32.91
C LYS A 94 -27.16 -13.07 -33.25
N TYR A 95 -25.94 -13.41 -32.83
CA TYR A 95 -25.37 -14.72 -33.06
C TYR A 95 -26.09 -15.83 -32.28
N LEU A 96 -26.75 -15.52 -31.15
CA LEU A 96 -27.55 -16.52 -30.42
C LEU A 96 -28.77 -17.01 -31.22
N ALA A 97 -29.19 -16.28 -32.26
CA ALA A 97 -30.26 -16.67 -33.17
C ALA A 97 -29.77 -17.59 -34.32
N MET A 98 -28.47 -17.88 -34.41
CA MET A 98 -27.94 -18.79 -35.43
C MET A 98 -28.46 -20.22 -35.21
N PRO A 99 -28.83 -20.95 -36.27
CA PRO A 99 -29.43 -22.30 -36.17
C PRO A 99 -28.59 -23.28 -35.35
N ARG A 100 -27.27 -23.16 -35.46
CA ARG A 100 -26.29 -24.00 -34.76
C ARG A 100 -26.25 -23.76 -33.24
N ILE A 101 -26.54 -22.54 -32.79
CA ILE A 101 -26.54 -22.15 -31.38
C ILE A 101 -27.93 -22.38 -30.76
N THR A 102 -29.00 -22.11 -31.51
CA THR A 102 -30.37 -22.39 -31.06
C THR A 102 -30.62 -23.88 -30.84
N ALA A 103 -29.93 -24.76 -31.58
CA ALA A 103 -29.97 -26.20 -31.40
C ALA A 103 -29.46 -26.67 -30.02
N ILE A 104 -28.63 -25.87 -29.34
CA ILE A 104 -28.16 -26.15 -27.98
C ILE A 104 -29.27 -25.75 -27.00
N LYS A 105 -29.79 -26.72 -26.25
CA LYS A 105 -30.82 -26.48 -25.22
C LYS A 105 -30.33 -25.41 -24.23
N PRO A 106 -31.19 -24.46 -23.81
CA PRO A 106 -30.81 -23.43 -22.84
C PRO A 106 -30.17 -23.99 -21.56
N ALA A 107 -30.63 -25.15 -21.07
CA ALA A 107 -30.08 -25.83 -19.90
C ALA A 107 -28.61 -26.29 -20.04
N ASN A 108 -28.09 -26.33 -21.27
CA ASN A 108 -26.71 -26.72 -21.58
C ASN A 108 -25.86 -25.52 -22.00
N ARG A 109 -26.36 -24.28 -21.81
CA ARG A 109 -25.62 -23.06 -22.10
C ARG A 109 -25.04 -22.54 -20.79
N TYR A 110 -23.72 -22.64 -20.66
CA TYR A 110 -22.99 -22.17 -19.49
C TYR A 110 -22.17 -20.95 -19.86
N ASN A 111 -22.07 -19.99 -18.93
CA ASN A 111 -21.17 -18.87 -19.10
C ASN A 111 -19.73 -19.35 -18.90
N MET A 112 -18.83 -18.96 -19.79
CA MET A 112 -17.43 -19.42 -19.76
C MET A 112 -16.68 -18.92 -18.51
N ASP A 113 -17.11 -17.80 -17.91
CA ASP A 113 -16.53 -17.21 -16.70
C ASP A 113 -16.97 -17.89 -15.39
N GLU A 114 -17.94 -18.81 -15.43
CA GLU A 114 -18.34 -19.64 -14.28
C GLU A 114 -17.52 -20.94 -14.18
N THR A 115 -16.87 -21.37 -15.28
CA THR A 115 -16.08 -22.61 -15.35
C THR A 115 -14.61 -22.41 -15.78
N GLY A 116 -14.20 -21.19 -16.11
CA GLY A 116 -12.87 -20.87 -16.62
C GLY A 116 -11.86 -20.50 -15.53
N ILE A 117 -10.65 -21.05 -15.64
CA ILE A 117 -9.49 -20.64 -14.83
C ILE A 117 -9.07 -19.22 -15.27
N LEU A 118 -9.01 -18.28 -14.32
CA LEU A 118 -8.66 -16.88 -14.57
C LEU A 118 -7.14 -16.68 -14.54
N GLU A 119 -6.48 -16.76 -15.70
CA GLU A 119 -5.08 -16.38 -15.88
C GLU A 119 -4.96 -14.85 -16.05
N GLY A 120 -4.14 -14.19 -15.22
CA GLY A 120 -3.86 -12.74 -15.34
C GLY A 120 -4.54 -11.80 -14.33
N LYS A 121 -4.99 -12.28 -13.16
CA LYS A 121 -5.56 -11.40 -12.12
C LYS A 121 -4.46 -10.59 -11.42
N GLY A 122 -4.40 -9.29 -11.67
CA GLY A 122 -3.59 -8.37 -10.87
C GLY A 122 -4.08 -8.31 -9.41
N ASP A 123 -3.16 -8.07 -8.47
CA ASP A 123 -3.40 -8.17 -7.03
C ASP A 123 -4.57 -7.31 -6.52
N ASN A 124 -5.47 -7.93 -5.75
CA ASN A 124 -6.58 -7.26 -5.08
C ASN A 124 -6.11 -6.55 -3.81
N GLY A 125 -5.42 -5.42 -3.99
CA GLY A 125 -4.95 -4.57 -2.90
C GLY A 125 -6.09 -3.90 -2.12
N LEU A 126 -5.81 -3.57 -0.85
CA LEU A 126 -6.68 -2.74 -0.03
C LEU A 126 -6.54 -1.28 -0.46
N VAL A 127 -7.67 -0.59 -0.61
CA VAL A 127 -7.73 0.83 -0.96
C VAL A 127 -8.65 1.56 0.01
N LEU A 128 -8.42 2.86 0.22
CA LEU A 128 -9.34 3.72 0.92
C LEU A 128 -10.45 4.16 -0.04
N GLY A 129 -11.71 3.94 0.32
CA GLY A 129 -12.86 4.25 -0.53
C GLY A 129 -14.09 4.70 0.27
N ARG A 130 -15.08 5.29 -0.42
CA ARG A 130 -16.31 5.80 0.21
C ARG A 130 -17.09 4.69 0.90
N ALA A 131 -17.48 4.91 2.16
CA ALA A 131 -18.16 3.91 3.00
C ALA A 131 -19.47 3.37 2.39
N ALA A 132 -20.17 4.17 1.60
CA ALA A 132 -21.38 3.77 0.90
C ALA A 132 -21.16 2.75 -0.24
N THR A 133 -19.95 2.70 -0.81
CA THR A 133 -19.64 1.82 -1.93
C THR A 133 -19.30 0.40 -1.44
N LYS A 134 -19.82 -0.64 -2.11
CA LYS A 134 -19.56 -2.04 -1.75
C LYS A 134 -18.16 -2.51 -2.19
N SER A 135 -17.65 -1.99 -3.30
CA SER A 135 -16.31 -2.30 -3.80
C SER A 135 -15.78 -1.19 -4.72
N VAL A 136 -14.47 -1.04 -4.77
CA VAL A 136 -13.78 -0.12 -5.68
C VAL A 136 -13.22 -0.93 -6.85
N ARG A 137 -13.38 -0.40 -8.07
CA ARG A 137 -12.78 -0.99 -9.27
C ARG A 137 -11.59 -0.15 -9.69
N LYS A 138 -10.47 -0.80 -9.96
CA LYS A 138 -9.29 -0.16 -10.55
C LYS A 138 -9.13 -0.71 -11.97
N SER A 139 -9.08 0.17 -12.96
CA SER A 139 -8.62 -0.21 -14.29
C SER A 139 -7.10 -0.35 -14.23
N SER A 140 -6.57 -1.49 -14.64
CA SER A 140 -5.16 -1.58 -15.00
C SER A 140 -5.01 -0.87 -16.36
N LEU A 141 -4.11 0.10 -16.45
CA LEU A 141 -3.62 0.55 -17.75
C LEU A 141 -2.70 -0.54 -18.28
N ASP A 142 -2.80 -0.82 -19.57
CA ASP A 142 -1.89 -1.74 -20.24
C ASP A 142 -0.46 -1.25 -20.05
N HIS A 143 0.40 -2.10 -19.50
CA HIS A 143 1.83 -1.87 -19.49
C HIS A 143 2.28 -2.11 -20.94
N GLU A 144 2.43 -1.05 -21.73
CA GLU A 144 3.12 -1.13 -23.02
C GLU A 144 4.48 -1.79 -22.76
N PRO A 145 4.78 -2.97 -23.33
CA PRO A 145 6.07 -3.60 -23.13
C PRO A 145 7.13 -2.70 -23.76
N GLY A 146 7.94 -2.08 -22.89
CA GLY A 146 9.08 -1.28 -23.29
C GLY A 146 9.96 -2.06 -24.26
N TYR A 147 10.17 -1.49 -25.44
CA TYR A 147 11.21 -1.93 -26.37
C TYR A 147 12.56 -1.90 -25.63
N LEU A 148 13.06 -3.08 -25.29
CA LEU A 148 14.45 -3.27 -24.90
C LEU A 148 15.34 -3.15 -26.13
N SER A 149 16.32 -2.25 -26.03
CA SER A 149 17.67 -2.38 -26.60
C SER A 149 17.78 -2.85 -28.05
N SER A 150 18.04 -1.92 -28.96
CA SER A 150 18.82 -2.19 -30.17
C SER A 150 20.01 -1.24 -30.20
N SER A 151 21.14 -1.69 -29.66
CA SER A 151 22.45 -1.20 -30.06
C SER A 151 22.60 -1.40 -31.57
N VAL A 152 22.76 -0.31 -32.32
CA VAL A 152 23.47 -0.35 -33.60
C VAL A 152 24.43 0.82 -33.62
N SER A 153 25.70 0.44 -33.65
CA SER A 153 26.90 1.25 -33.73
C SER A 153 26.85 2.23 -34.91
N LEU A 154 27.18 3.50 -34.65
CA LEU A 154 27.71 4.39 -35.68
C LEU A 154 29.24 4.31 -35.62
N LEU A 155 29.82 3.54 -36.54
CA LEU A 155 31.22 3.62 -36.93
C LEU A 155 31.31 4.50 -38.17
N SER A 156 32.13 5.56 -38.02
CA SER A 156 32.84 6.39 -39.00
C SER A 156 32.11 7.12 -40.12
#